data_AF-A0A925VBX6-F1
#
_entry.id   AF-A0A925VBX6-F1
#
_cell.length_a   1.000
_cell.length_b   1.000
_cell.length_c   1.000
_cell.angle_alpha   90.00
_cell.angle_beta   90.00
_cell.angle_gamma   90.00
#
_symmetry.space_group_name_H-M   'P 1'
#
loop_
_entity.id
_entity.type
_entity.pdbx_description
1 polymer ?
#
loop_
_entity_poly.entity_id
_entity_poly.type
_entity_poly.pdbx_seq_one_letter_code
_entity_poly.pdbx_strand_id
1 'polypeptide(L)'
;MSELVFTSRLAPEHKAELERLLFFNGNQAKVVDGVAHIARRYGIPRIHTVDDRLRVVLGGELELQALYVLDRSGAPIGVMAYTREHDTLMALFVAIDEEHTSGGSKGGRMLLVKMLRELQCIARRVRGVVALEVFLGRPEPTRITVARLGAAEQKR
;
A
#
# COMPACT_ATOMS: atom_id res chain seq x y z
N MET A 1 22.59 -0.94 -9.17
CA MET A 1 21.27 -0.40 -8.75
C MET A 1 20.35 -1.56 -8.45
N SER A 2 19.65 -1.55 -7.31
CA SER A 2 18.73 -2.63 -6.97
C SER A 2 17.41 -2.44 -7.67
N GLU A 3 17.05 -3.38 -8.54
CA GLU A 3 15.75 -3.42 -9.21
C GLU A 3 14.66 -3.63 -8.16
N LEU A 4 13.62 -2.79 -8.20
CA LEU A 4 12.44 -2.86 -7.38
C LEU A 4 11.29 -3.25 -8.29
N VAL A 5 10.51 -4.26 -7.92
CA VAL A 5 9.38 -4.73 -8.72
C VAL A 5 8.08 -4.37 -8.02
N PHE A 6 7.22 -3.62 -8.70
CA PHE A 6 5.87 -3.30 -8.22
C PHE A 6 4.88 -4.32 -8.77
N THR A 7 4.04 -4.88 -7.91
CA THR A 7 3.06 -5.89 -8.30
C THR A 7 1.79 -5.78 -7.47
N SER A 8 0.65 -6.16 -8.04
CA SER A 8 -0.62 -6.29 -7.31
C SER A 8 -0.88 -7.73 -6.82
N ARG A 9 0.06 -8.63 -7.05
CA ARG A 9 -0.05 -10.07 -6.76
C ARG A 9 1.15 -10.52 -5.95
N LEU A 10 0.87 -11.24 -4.87
CA LEU A 10 1.87 -11.87 -4.03
C LEU A 10 1.48 -13.34 -3.84
N ALA A 11 2.42 -14.24 -4.08
CA ALA A 11 2.19 -15.67 -4.00
C ALA A 11 2.11 -16.14 -2.53
N PRO A 12 1.44 -17.27 -2.23
CA PRO A 12 1.18 -17.71 -0.85
C PRO A 12 2.45 -17.99 -0.03
N GLU A 13 3.56 -18.29 -0.69
CA GLU A 13 4.86 -18.58 -0.06
C GLU A 13 5.38 -17.38 0.74
N HIS A 14 5.01 -16.16 0.34
CA HIS A 14 5.41 -14.91 1.00
C HIS A 14 4.53 -14.50 2.18
N LYS A 15 3.66 -15.40 2.67
CA LYS A 15 2.69 -15.07 3.72
C LYS A 15 3.36 -14.60 4.99
N ALA A 16 4.43 -15.28 5.42
CA ALA A 16 5.15 -14.95 6.64
C ALA A 16 5.81 -13.57 6.55
N GLU A 17 6.38 -13.22 5.40
CA GLU A 17 6.99 -11.91 5.17
C GLU A 17 5.93 -10.80 5.11
N LEU A 18 4.77 -11.07 4.50
CA LEU A 18 3.67 -10.11 4.49
C LEU A 18 3.09 -9.89 5.90
N GLU A 19 2.92 -10.96 6.69
CA GLU A 19 2.54 -10.87 8.10
C GLU A 19 3.58 -10.08 8.90
N ARG A 20 4.86 -10.30 8.66
CA ARG A 20 5.93 -9.51 9.30
C ARG A 20 5.83 -8.03 8.96
N LEU A 21 5.60 -7.68 7.70
CA LEU A 21 5.44 -6.29 7.27
C LEU A 21 4.21 -5.64 7.91
N LEU A 22 3.04 -6.30 7.88
CA LEU A 22 1.79 -5.70 8.32
C LEU A 22 1.55 -5.78 9.83
N PHE A 23 1.95 -6.89 10.47
CA PHE A 23 1.57 -7.26 11.84
C PHE A 23 2.73 -7.28 12.85
N PHE A 24 3.98 -7.43 12.40
CA PHE A 24 5.14 -7.58 13.29
C PHE A 24 6.28 -6.60 13.00
N ASN A 25 5.97 -5.48 12.34
CA ASN A 25 6.95 -4.42 12.07
C ASN A 25 7.30 -3.68 13.35
N GLY A 26 8.58 -3.47 13.65
CA GLY A 26 9.05 -2.76 14.85
C GLY A 26 8.61 -1.30 14.91
N ASN A 27 8.17 -0.71 13.78
CA ASN A 27 7.53 0.60 13.77
C ASN A 27 6.04 0.58 14.13
N GLN A 28 5.44 -0.59 14.41
CA GLN A 28 4.02 -0.69 14.74
C GLN A 28 3.60 0.14 15.95
N ALA A 29 4.45 0.21 16.98
CA ALA A 29 4.18 1.02 18.17
C ALA A 29 3.89 2.49 17.83
N LYS A 30 4.45 2.99 16.71
CA LYS A 30 4.27 4.38 16.25
C LYS A 30 2.93 4.61 15.53
N VAL A 31 2.20 3.54 15.20
CA VAL A 31 1.03 3.59 14.31
C VAL A 31 -0.21 2.90 14.90
N VAL A 32 -0.15 2.49 16.17
CA VAL A 32 -1.22 1.77 16.88
C VAL A 32 -2.56 2.51 16.78
N ASP A 33 -2.56 3.83 16.97
CA ASP A 33 -3.79 4.63 16.94
C ASP A 33 -4.45 4.63 15.55
N GLY A 34 -3.65 4.72 14.47
CA GLY A 34 -4.15 4.62 13.11
C GLY A 34 -4.70 3.23 12.79
N VAL A 35 -3.99 2.18 13.20
CA VAL A 35 -4.46 0.79 13.03
C VAL A 35 -5.77 0.56 13.80
N ALA A 36 -5.86 1.03 15.05
CA ALA A 36 -7.07 0.93 15.85
C ALA A 36 -8.24 1.73 15.23
N HIS A 37 -7.97 2.91 14.67
CA HIS A 37 -8.97 3.71 13.96
C HIS A 37 -9.55 2.93 12.76
N ILE A 38 -8.68 2.39 11.91
CA ILE A 38 -9.10 1.61 10.73
C ILE A 38 -9.82 0.32 11.16
N ALA A 39 -9.31 -0.39 12.16
CA ALA A 39 -9.93 -1.62 12.66
C ALA A 39 -11.33 -1.38 13.25
N ARG A 40 -11.56 -0.24 13.92
CA ARG A 40 -12.90 0.13 14.40
C ARG A 40 -13.87 0.43 13.25
N ARG A 41 -13.39 1.03 12.16
CA ARG A 41 -14.22 1.43 11.02
C ARG A 41 -14.54 0.29 10.06
N TYR A 42 -13.54 -0.55 9.76
CA TYR A 42 -13.62 -1.55 8.70
C TYR A 42 -13.46 -3.00 9.20
N GLY A 43 -13.11 -3.18 10.47
CA GLY A 43 -12.81 -4.48 11.06
C GLY A 43 -11.32 -4.82 11.04
N ILE A 44 -10.97 -5.89 11.76
CA ILE A 44 -9.58 -6.31 11.98
C ILE A 44 -8.99 -6.85 10.66
N PRO A 45 -7.77 -6.42 10.27
CA PRO A 45 -7.08 -6.96 9.09
C PRO A 45 -6.70 -8.43 9.27
N ARG A 46 -6.93 -9.23 8.24
CA ARG A 46 -6.47 -10.62 8.12
C ARG A 46 -5.88 -10.85 6.73
N ILE A 47 -4.94 -11.78 6.64
CA ILE A 47 -4.37 -12.21 5.36
C ILE A 47 -5.00 -13.55 4.98
N HIS A 48 -5.58 -13.60 3.78
CA HIS A 48 -6.20 -14.79 3.20
C HIS A 48 -5.49 -15.17 1.90
N THR A 49 -5.50 -16.46 1.59
CA THR A 49 -5.13 -16.95 0.26
C THR A 49 -6.40 -17.12 -0.57
N VAL A 50 -6.48 -16.40 -1.68
CA VAL A 50 -7.62 -16.44 -2.64
C VAL A 50 -7.03 -16.53 -4.05
N ASP A 51 -7.47 -17.52 -4.83
CA ASP A 51 -6.96 -17.77 -6.20
C ASP A 51 -5.44 -17.80 -6.29
N ASP A 52 -4.80 -18.55 -5.38
CA ASP A 52 -3.34 -18.70 -5.28
C ASP A 52 -2.58 -17.38 -5.05
N ARG A 53 -3.22 -16.43 -4.36
CA ARG A 53 -2.65 -15.11 -4.05
C ARG A 53 -3.03 -14.65 -2.65
N LEU A 54 -2.11 -13.91 -2.03
CA LEU A 54 -2.36 -13.27 -0.76
C LEU A 54 -3.24 -12.02 -0.93
N ARG A 55 -4.27 -11.92 -0.10
CA ARG A 55 -5.20 -10.80 -0.01
C ARG A 55 -5.30 -10.31 1.43
N VAL A 56 -5.47 -9.01 1.60
CA VAL A 56 -5.76 -8.40 2.89
C VAL A 56 -7.26 -8.16 2.97
N VAL A 57 -7.90 -8.71 3.99
CA VAL A 57 -9.36 -8.62 4.20
C VAL A 57 -9.63 -7.95 5.55
N LEU A 58 -10.55 -6.99 5.57
CA LEU A 58 -11.02 -6.32 6.79
C LEU A 58 -12.40 -6.83 7.17
N GLY A 59 -12.58 -7.15 8.46
CA GLY A 59 -13.88 -7.56 9.01
C GLY A 59 -14.43 -8.88 8.46
N GLY A 60 -13.67 -9.59 7.61
CA GLY A 60 -14.10 -10.81 6.92
C GLY A 60 -14.86 -10.58 5.60
N GLU A 61 -15.11 -9.33 5.21
CA GLU A 61 -15.96 -9.00 4.06
C GLU A 61 -15.26 -8.05 3.07
N LEU A 62 -14.54 -7.05 3.57
CA LEU A 62 -13.91 -6.04 2.72
C LEU A 62 -12.54 -6.51 2.26
N GLU A 63 -12.45 -7.02 1.04
CA GLU A 63 -11.18 -7.32 0.39
C GLU A 63 -10.51 -6.02 -0.09
N LEU A 64 -9.27 -5.80 0.35
CA LEU A 64 -8.44 -4.70 -0.11
C LEU A 64 -7.67 -5.07 -1.37
N GLN A 65 -7.52 -4.09 -2.25
CA GLN A 65 -6.49 -4.11 -3.29
C GLN A 65 -5.13 -3.90 -2.64
N ALA A 66 -4.07 -4.44 -3.25
CA ALA A 66 -2.73 -4.32 -2.74
C ALA A 66 -1.74 -3.91 -3.82
N LEU A 67 -0.78 -3.08 -3.43
CA LEU A 67 0.43 -2.76 -4.18
C LEU A 67 1.62 -3.21 -3.35
N TYR A 68 2.27 -4.29 -3.79
CA TYR A 68 3.47 -4.83 -3.18
C TYR A 68 4.71 -4.29 -3.89
N VAL A 69 5.80 -4.19 -3.14
CA VAL A 69 7.15 -3.94 -3.69
C VAL A 69 8.05 -5.09 -3.30
N LEU A 70 8.64 -5.73 -4.30
CA LEU A 70 9.61 -6.80 -4.13
C LEU A 70 11.03 -6.27 -4.37
N ASP A 71 12.00 -6.83 -3.65
CA ASP A 71 13.41 -6.61 -3.94
C ASP A 71 13.93 -7.58 -5.02
N ARG A 72 15.24 -7.53 -5.29
CA ARG A 72 15.88 -8.38 -6.32
C ARG A 72 15.78 -9.89 -6.05
N SER A 73 15.58 -10.30 -4.80
CA SER A 73 15.40 -11.70 -4.44
C SER A 73 13.95 -12.17 -4.61
N GLY A 74 13.03 -11.25 -4.91
CA GLY A 74 11.59 -11.52 -4.93
C GLY A 74 10.93 -11.36 -3.56
N ALA A 75 11.67 -11.06 -2.50
CA ALA A 75 11.11 -10.85 -1.17
C ALA A 75 10.31 -9.55 -1.09
N PRO A 76 9.11 -9.55 -0.48
CA PRO A 76 8.34 -8.32 -0.29
C PRO A 76 9.00 -7.43 0.77
N ILE A 77 9.25 -6.18 0.40
CA ILE A 77 9.85 -5.15 1.27
C ILE A 77 8.92 -3.96 1.51
N GLY A 78 7.73 -3.97 0.91
CA GLY A 78 6.70 -2.99 1.16
C GLY A 78 5.33 -3.40 0.62
N VAL A 79 4.27 -2.89 1.26
CA VAL A 79 2.89 -3.08 0.86
C VAL A 79 2.06 -1.82 1.13
N MET A 80 1.21 -1.46 0.19
CA MET A 80 0.07 -0.57 0.39
C MET A 80 -1.21 -1.38 0.16
N ALA A 81 -2.03 -1.55 1.20
CA ALA A 81 -3.36 -2.13 1.08
C ALA A 81 -4.40 -1.00 1.04
N TYR A 82 -5.19 -0.95 -0.03
CA TYR A 82 -6.07 0.16 -0.34
C TYR A 82 -7.43 -0.31 -0.87
N THR A 83 -8.43 0.53 -0.69
CA THR A 83 -9.78 0.34 -1.26
C THR A 83 -10.21 1.60 -2.01
N ARG A 84 -11.34 1.53 -2.70
CA ARG A 84 -11.97 2.69 -3.33
C ARG A 84 -13.24 3.05 -2.55
N GLU A 85 -13.34 4.31 -2.12
CA GLU A 85 -14.60 4.90 -1.68
C GLU A 85 -14.93 6.07 -2.61
N HIS A 86 -16.09 6.01 -3.28
CA HIS A 86 -16.55 7.02 -4.23
C HIS A 86 -15.50 7.38 -5.32
N ASP A 87 -14.96 8.59 -5.25
CA ASP A 87 -13.98 9.19 -6.17
C ASP A 87 -12.54 9.16 -5.62
N THR A 88 -12.30 8.40 -4.55
CA THR A 88 -11.05 8.41 -3.81
C THR A 88 -10.52 6.98 -3.63
N LEU A 89 -9.23 6.77 -3.88
CA LEU A 89 -8.55 5.55 -3.41
C LEU A 89 -7.96 5.80 -2.03
N MET A 90 -8.33 4.96 -1.08
CA MET A 90 -7.93 5.06 0.31
C MET A 90 -6.92 3.96 0.63
N ALA A 91 -5.65 4.32 0.81
CA ALA A 91 -4.62 3.42 1.32
C ALA A 91 -4.71 3.36 2.84
N LEU A 92 -5.27 2.26 3.33
CA LEU A 92 -5.56 2.04 4.74
C LEU A 92 -4.31 1.54 5.47
N PHE A 93 -3.56 0.61 4.87
CA PHE A 93 -2.33 0.11 5.47
C PHE A 93 -1.14 0.42 4.57
N VAL A 94 -0.10 0.98 5.16
CA VAL A 94 1.20 1.19 4.53
C VAL A 94 2.25 0.58 5.44
N ALA A 95 2.94 -0.45 4.95
CA ALA A 95 4.03 -1.08 5.66
C ALA A 95 5.26 -1.18 4.76
N ILE A 96 6.42 -0.88 5.34
CA ILE A 96 7.71 -0.92 4.67
C ILE A 96 8.69 -1.61 5.62
N ASP A 97 9.51 -2.49 5.06
CA ASP A 97 10.61 -3.13 5.77
C ASP A 97 11.51 -2.07 6.43
N GLU A 98 11.92 -2.30 7.67
CA GLU A 98 12.57 -1.29 8.52
C GLU A 98 13.83 -0.72 7.90
N GLU A 99 14.64 -1.57 7.25
CA GLU A 99 15.86 -1.13 6.57
C GLU A 99 15.56 -0.16 5.43
N HIS A 100 14.40 -0.29 4.80
CA HIS A 100 13.96 0.49 3.64
C HIS A 100 13.12 1.72 4.01
N THR A 101 12.83 1.92 5.30
CA THR A 101 12.20 3.16 5.79
C THR A 101 13.16 4.34 5.67
N SER A 102 12.65 5.58 5.67
CA SER A 102 13.50 6.79 5.53
C SER A 102 14.58 6.91 6.62
N GLY A 103 14.37 6.32 7.80
CA GLY A 103 15.37 6.26 8.87
C GLY A 103 16.22 4.99 8.92
N GLY A 104 15.98 4.04 8.01
CA GLY A 104 16.71 2.78 7.92
C GLY A 104 18.01 2.88 7.12
N SER A 105 18.82 1.82 7.17
CA SER A 105 20.11 1.73 6.48
C SER A 105 20.04 1.90 4.95
N LYS A 106 18.86 1.66 4.36
CA LYS A 106 18.54 1.81 2.93
C LYS A 106 17.56 2.95 2.67
N GLY A 107 17.36 3.87 3.61
CA GLY A 107 16.37 4.96 3.52
C GLY A 107 16.55 5.93 2.36
N GLY A 108 17.79 6.09 1.86
CA GLY A 108 18.08 6.86 0.65
C GLY A 108 17.37 6.36 -0.62
N ARG A 109 16.74 5.18 -0.59
CA ARG A 109 15.94 4.64 -1.70
C ARG A 109 14.56 5.30 -1.84
N MET A 110 14.10 6.04 -0.83
CA MET A 110 12.82 6.75 -0.79
C MET A 110 11.62 5.86 -1.16
N LEU A 111 11.55 4.64 -0.62
CA LEU A 111 10.59 3.63 -1.04
C LEU A 111 9.13 4.10 -0.91
N LEU A 112 8.77 4.75 0.20
CA LEU A 112 7.43 5.30 0.39
C LEU A 112 7.03 6.26 -0.75
N VAL A 113 7.94 7.15 -1.15
CA VAL A 113 7.68 8.12 -2.22
C VAL A 113 7.44 7.40 -3.56
N LYS A 114 8.20 6.33 -3.83
CA LYS A 114 8.00 5.52 -5.05
C LYS A 114 6.66 4.79 -5.04
N MET A 115 6.29 4.20 -3.91
CA MET A 115 4.98 3.55 -3.74
C MET A 115 3.81 4.53 -3.91
N LEU A 116 3.91 5.73 -3.32
CA LEU A 116 2.90 6.78 -3.48
C LEU A 116 2.76 7.22 -4.93
N ARG A 117 3.88 7.35 -5.66
CA ARG A 117 3.86 7.69 -7.10
C ARG A 117 3.20 6.59 -7.92
N GLU A 118 3.50 5.32 -7.62
CA GLU A 118 2.89 4.19 -8.32
C GLU A 118 1.38 4.12 -8.06
N LEU A 119 0.94 4.33 -6.81
CA LEU A 119 -0.47 4.41 -6.47
C LEU A 119 -1.17 5.60 -7.16
N GLN A 120 -0.49 6.75 -7.32
CA GLN A 120 -1.00 7.87 -8.13
C GLN A 120 -1.14 7.49 -9.61
N CYS A 121 -0.18 6.77 -10.17
CA CYS A 121 -0.25 6.27 -11.55
C CYS A 121 -1.45 5.31 -11.74
N ILE A 122 -1.69 4.41 -10.77
CA ILE A 122 -2.87 3.55 -10.73
C ILE A 122 -4.13 4.41 -10.70
N ALA A 123 -4.23 5.35 -9.75
CA ALA A 123 -5.40 6.22 -9.58
C ALA A 123 -5.76 7.01 -10.84
N ARG A 124 -4.75 7.55 -11.55
CA ARG A 124 -4.96 8.28 -12.82
C ARG A 124 -5.64 7.44 -13.90
N ARG A 125 -5.47 6.11 -13.85
CA ARG A 125 -6.06 5.18 -14.82
C ARG A 125 -7.46 4.71 -14.42
N VAL A 126 -7.88 4.96 -13.17
CA VAL A 126 -9.20 4.56 -12.68
C VAL A 126 -10.22 5.66 -12.95
N ARG A 127 -11.26 5.35 -13.74
CA ARG A 127 -12.32 6.31 -14.08
C ARG A 127 -13.04 6.80 -12.83
N GLY A 128 -13.17 8.11 -12.72
CA GLY A 128 -13.88 8.78 -11.63
C GLY A 128 -13.06 8.97 -10.36
N VAL A 129 -11.82 8.49 -10.30
CA VAL A 129 -10.92 8.80 -9.18
C VAL A 129 -10.30 10.18 -9.38
N VAL A 130 -10.32 11.01 -8.33
CA VAL A 130 -9.80 12.39 -8.31
C VAL A 130 -8.83 12.62 -7.15
N ALA A 131 -8.81 11.73 -6.15
CA ALA A 131 -7.95 11.85 -4.98
C ALA A 131 -7.40 10.49 -4.50
N LEU A 132 -6.28 10.59 -3.77
CA LEU A 132 -5.78 9.54 -2.90
C LEU A 132 -5.88 10.02 -1.45
N GLU A 133 -6.24 9.12 -0.56
CA GLU A 133 -6.11 9.33 0.89
C GLU A 133 -5.24 8.22 1.47
N VAL A 134 -4.19 8.60 2.20
CA VAL A 134 -3.19 7.65 2.70
C VAL A 134 -3.11 7.76 4.22
N PHE A 135 -3.49 6.69 4.90
CA PHE A 135 -3.35 6.55 6.34
C PHE A 135 -1.93 6.10 6.66
N LEU A 136 -1.11 7.02 7.15
CA LEU A 136 0.27 6.77 7.56
C LEU A 136 0.34 6.55 9.07
N GLY A 137 -0.50 5.63 9.57
CA GLY A 137 -0.53 5.25 10.98
C GLY A 137 -1.18 6.26 11.93
N ARG A 138 -1.90 7.24 11.39
CA ARG A 138 -2.65 8.26 12.13
C ARG A 138 -4.12 8.25 11.68
N PRO A 139 -5.06 8.71 12.53
CA PRO A 139 -6.48 8.78 12.17
C PRO A 139 -6.75 9.72 10.98
N GLU A 140 -5.97 10.79 10.85
CA GLU A 140 -6.11 11.72 9.73
C GLU A 140 -5.31 11.26 8.51
N PRO A 141 -5.96 11.01 7.36
CA PRO A 141 -5.25 10.64 6.15
C PRO A 141 -4.53 11.84 5.54
N THR A 142 -3.40 11.55 4.89
CA THR A 142 -2.77 12.51 3.98
C THR A 142 -3.51 12.46 2.65
N ARG A 143 -4.15 13.57 2.26
CA ARG A 143 -4.86 13.68 0.99
C ARG A 143 -3.92 14.16 -0.12
N ILE A 144 -3.97 13.51 -1.28
CA ILE A 144 -3.19 13.86 -2.47
C ILE A 144 -4.14 13.94 -3.67
N THR A 145 -4.18 15.10 -4.34
CA THR A 145 -4.99 15.29 -5.54
C THR A 145 -4.40 14.53 -6.72
N VAL A 146 -5.24 13.78 -7.43
CA VAL A 146 -4.86 13.06 -8.64
C VAL A 146 -5.16 13.95 -9.83
N ALA A 147 -4.14 14.66 -10.31
CA ALA A 147 -4.23 15.34 -11.60
C ALA A 147 -4.41 14.28 -12.69
N ARG A 148 -5.50 14.36 -13.45
CA ARG A 148 -5.68 13.57 -14.67
C ARG A 148 -4.55 13.92 -15.63
N LEU A 149 -4.06 12.92 -16.38
CA LEU A 149 -3.27 13.22 -17.57
C LEU A 149 -4.18 14.08 -18.46
N GLY A 150 -3.81 15.35 -18.62
CA GLY A 150 -4.43 16.20 -19.63
C GLY A 150 -4.30 15.49 -20.97
N ALA A 151 -5.32 15.61 -21.82
CA ALA A 151 -5.29 15.19 -23.22
C ALA A 151 -4.27 16.04 -24.02
N ALA A 152 -2.99 15.90 -23.68
CA ALA A 152 -1.89 16.60 -24.28
C ALA A 152 -0.88 15.55 -24.75
N GLU A 153 -1.24 14.83 -25.82
CA GLU A 153 -0.33 14.25 -26.83
C GLU A 153 -1.18 13.51 -27.88
N GLN A 154 -2.00 14.26 -28.61
CA GLN A 154 -2.48 13.89 -29.95
C GLN A 154 -2.29 15.13 -30.84
N LYS A 155 -1.02 15.42 -31.13
CA LYS A 155 -0.58 16.21 -32.28
C LYS A 155 0.93 16.09 -32.40
N ARG A 156 1.37 15.13 -33.22
CA ARG A 156 2.45 15.29 -34.21
C ARG A 156 2.45 14.10 -35.13
#